data_AF-A0A484BZM7-F1
#
_entry.id   AF-A0A484BZM7-F1
#
_cell.length_a   1.000
_cell.length_b   1.000
_cell.length_c   1.000
_cell.angle_alpha   90.00
_cell.angle_beta   90.00
_cell.angle_gamma   90.00
#
_symmetry.space_group_name_H-M   'P 1'
#
loop_
_entity.id
_entity.type
_entity.pdbx_description
1 polymer ?
#
loop_
_entity_poly.entity_id
_entity_poly.type
_entity_poly.pdbx_seq_one_letter_code
_entity_poly.pdbx_strand_id
1 'polypeptide(L)'
;MSERNNGGFGEISQLSERDKKCTTAETENLTERLKEQTEQLWWLRKQDVGCRKIRIPGDDNLQSMLVGTIMRKIKSRTWKKQRYFKLQDDCMTIWYKSKKAGNSHSTFSVSDVEAIREGHQSEVLLSIADEFPADRCFTLVFRGRRGNLDLVAESAEEAQSWIRGIRKLMENLENMGERERLDHVPRWISDWFRKADKNNDGRMNFREVRDLLKMMNVDMNEHHAHRLFTMADRSQSGTLEDDEFVLFYKMLTQREDVLRVFQQYSLDGQTLSQSDLEDFLRDGQLEGDDVQQHAEALIQRYEPSDTAKLLNALTFDGFLMYLGSPEGSIFNPRWQEIFQDMSQPLCHYFISSSHNTYLMEDQLRGQSSVEGYIR
;
A
#
# COMPACT_ATOMS: atom_id res chain seq x y z
N MET A 1 -39.99 -4.41 -81.71
CA MET A 1 -40.08 -3.31 -80.72
C MET A 1 -40.19 -3.95 -79.36
N SER A 2 -39.10 -3.92 -78.61
CA SER A 2 -38.80 -4.77 -77.45
C SER A 2 -39.15 -4.11 -76.11
N GLU A 3 -39.43 -4.98 -75.14
CA GLU A 3 -39.95 -4.75 -73.78
C GLU A 3 -38.96 -4.14 -72.75
N ARG A 4 -39.56 -3.55 -71.70
CA ARG A 4 -39.20 -3.51 -70.25
C ARG A 4 -37.80 -2.99 -69.84
N ASN A 5 -37.70 -2.01 -68.94
CA ASN A 5 -37.84 -2.13 -67.47
C ASN A 5 -37.39 -0.83 -66.77
N ASN A 6 -38.11 -0.44 -65.72
CA ASN A 6 -37.79 0.65 -64.78
C ASN A 6 -36.86 0.12 -63.67
N GLY A 7 -35.85 0.91 -63.26
CA GLY A 7 -35.15 0.74 -61.99
C GLY A 7 -33.67 1.07 -62.02
N GLY A 8 -33.23 2.02 -61.19
CA GLY A 8 -31.81 2.18 -60.84
C GLY A 8 -31.24 3.59 -60.90
N PHE A 9 -31.73 4.52 -60.07
CA PHE A 9 -30.98 5.73 -59.69
C PHE A 9 -31.20 6.00 -58.21
N GLY A 10 -30.38 5.38 -57.36
CA GLY A 10 -30.48 5.53 -55.93
C GLY A 10 -29.45 4.72 -55.15
N GLU A 11 -28.19 4.69 -55.59
CA GLU A 11 -27.16 3.92 -54.85
C GLU A 11 -25.71 4.42 -54.98
N ILE A 12 -25.49 5.70 -55.29
CA ILE A 12 -24.13 6.26 -55.40
C ILE A 12 -23.84 7.33 -54.30
N SER A 13 -24.85 7.75 -53.54
CA SER A 13 -24.69 8.82 -52.54
C SER A 13 -24.45 8.36 -51.10
N GLN A 14 -24.49 7.06 -50.80
CA GLN A 14 -24.30 6.52 -49.43
C GLN A 14 -22.95 5.81 -49.19
N LEU A 15 -22.17 5.55 -50.24
CA LEU A 15 -20.83 4.93 -50.11
C LEU A 15 -19.74 5.94 -49.70
N SER A 16 -19.92 7.23 -49.98
CA SER A 16 -18.92 8.30 -49.73
C SER A 16 -18.82 8.75 -48.26
N GLU A 17 -19.89 8.63 -47.46
CA GLU A 17 -19.90 9.10 -46.06
C GLU A 17 -19.48 8.03 -45.05
N ARG A 18 -19.69 6.74 -45.35
CA ARG A 18 -19.23 5.63 -44.50
C ARG A 18 -17.71 5.48 -44.57
N ASP A 19 -17.12 5.61 -45.76
CA ASP A 19 -15.67 5.50 -45.95
C ASP A 19 -14.91 6.69 -45.34
N LYS A 20 -15.51 7.89 -45.31
CA LYS A 20 -14.94 9.08 -44.65
C LYS A 20 -14.99 9.02 -43.12
N LYS A 21 -16.00 8.37 -42.53
CA LYS A 21 -16.09 8.13 -41.07
C LYS A 21 -15.19 6.98 -40.61
N CYS A 22 -15.02 5.94 -41.44
CA CYS A 22 -14.12 4.82 -41.15
C CYS A 22 -12.66 5.29 -41.14
N THR A 23 -12.27 6.10 -42.12
CA THR A 23 -10.90 6.64 -42.23
C THR A 23 -10.56 7.65 -41.13
N THR A 24 -11.51 8.49 -40.68
CA THR A 24 -11.24 9.44 -39.58
C THR A 24 -11.04 8.74 -38.23
N ALA A 25 -11.87 7.74 -37.89
CA ALA A 25 -11.73 6.97 -36.67
C ALA A 25 -10.44 6.12 -36.64
N GLU A 26 -10.02 5.58 -37.80
CA GLU A 26 -8.75 4.85 -37.93
C GLU A 26 -7.54 5.79 -37.80
N THR A 27 -7.62 7.01 -38.35
CA THR A 27 -6.54 8.00 -38.21
C THR A 27 -6.40 8.57 -36.79
N GLU A 28 -7.50 8.73 -36.06
CA GLU A 28 -7.49 9.12 -34.63
C GLU A 28 -6.89 8.01 -33.75
N ASN A 29 -7.23 6.75 -34.03
CA ASN A 29 -6.67 5.59 -33.31
C ASN A 29 -5.16 5.42 -33.57
N LEU A 30 -4.72 5.64 -34.82
CA LEU A 30 -3.29 5.61 -35.17
C LEU A 30 -2.50 6.76 -34.55
N THR A 31 -3.09 7.96 -34.42
CA THR A 31 -2.43 9.11 -33.78
C THR A 31 -2.37 8.98 -32.25
N GLU A 32 -3.37 8.37 -31.60
CA GLU A 32 -3.28 7.99 -30.18
C GLU A 32 -2.19 6.93 -29.95
N ARG A 33 -2.14 5.87 -30.78
CA ARG A 33 -1.11 4.83 -30.71
C ARG A 33 0.31 5.38 -30.92
N LEU A 34 0.48 6.31 -31.86
CA LEU A 34 1.78 6.96 -32.10
C LEU A 34 2.20 7.87 -30.94
N LYS A 35 1.25 8.60 -30.32
CA LYS A 35 1.51 9.40 -29.09
C LYS A 35 1.88 8.51 -27.91
N GLU A 36 1.21 7.37 -27.75
CA GLU A 36 1.51 6.41 -26.68
C GLU A 36 2.88 5.74 -26.87
N GLN A 37 3.27 5.40 -28.11
CA GLN A 37 4.60 4.88 -28.42
C GLN A 37 5.72 5.92 -28.26
N THR A 38 5.46 7.20 -28.59
CA THR A 38 6.46 8.27 -28.38
C THR A 38 6.66 8.60 -26.90
N GLU A 39 5.60 8.54 -26.07
CA GLU A 39 5.75 8.63 -24.61
C GLU A 39 6.52 7.43 -24.04
N GLN A 40 6.25 6.20 -24.50
CA GLN A 40 7.01 5.00 -24.10
C GLN A 40 8.52 5.15 -24.38
N LEU A 41 8.89 5.65 -25.57
CA LEU A 41 10.28 5.89 -25.95
C LEU A 41 10.92 7.06 -25.17
N TRP A 42 10.14 8.07 -24.79
CA TRP A 42 10.60 9.19 -23.96
C TRP A 42 10.96 8.73 -22.54
N TRP A 43 10.20 7.79 -21.95
CA TRP A 43 10.46 7.24 -20.62
C TRP A 43 11.66 6.28 -20.58
N LEU A 44 11.84 5.43 -21.60
CA LEU A 44 12.99 4.53 -21.71
C LEU A 44 14.34 5.27 -21.75
N ARG A 45 14.35 6.54 -22.18
CA ARG A 45 15.56 7.35 -22.32
C ARG A 45 16.02 8.05 -21.03
N LYS A 46 15.22 8.00 -19.94
CA LYS A 46 15.52 8.71 -18.67
C LYS A 46 16.11 7.84 -17.56
N GLN A 47 16.37 6.56 -17.80
CA GLN A 47 16.99 5.66 -16.83
C GLN A 47 18.52 5.61 -16.99
N ASP A 48 19.23 6.63 -16.53
CA ASP A 48 20.66 6.46 -16.21
C ASP A 48 21.16 7.52 -15.22
N VAL A 49 20.63 7.51 -13.99
CA VAL A 49 21.37 8.09 -12.85
C VAL A 49 21.00 7.34 -11.56
N GLY A 50 21.92 6.46 -11.14
CA GLY A 50 22.24 6.11 -9.75
C GLY A 50 21.12 5.72 -8.78
N CYS A 51 20.95 4.41 -8.54
CA CYS A 51 20.35 3.92 -7.29
C CYS A 51 20.94 2.57 -6.88
N ARG A 52 21.55 2.48 -5.69
CA ARG A 52 21.89 1.20 -5.06
C ARG A 52 20.63 0.66 -4.37
N LYS A 53 20.02 -0.25 -5.12
CA LYS A 53 18.75 -0.98 -4.98
C LYS A 53 18.43 -1.52 -3.59
N ILE A 54 17.13 -1.52 -3.26
CA ILE A 54 16.49 -2.67 -2.61
C ILE A 54 16.78 -3.89 -3.49
N ARG A 55 17.78 -4.68 -3.11
CA ARG A 55 18.00 -5.98 -3.73
C ARG A 55 16.96 -6.91 -3.10
N ILE A 56 15.79 -7.04 -3.73
CA ILE A 56 15.20 -8.38 -3.86
C ILE A 56 15.88 -8.93 -5.12
N PRO A 57 16.97 -9.70 -5.01
CA PRO A 57 17.63 -10.21 -6.20
C PRO A 57 16.67 -11.17 -6.92
N GLY A 58 16.29 -10.85 -8.15
CA GLY A 58 15.78 -11.84 -9.12
C GLY A 58 14.30 -12.21 -9.08
N ASP A 59 13.40 -11.37 -8.53
CA ASP A 59 11.96 -11.62 -8.73
C ASP A 59 11.43 -10.93 -9.99
N ASP A 60 11.28 -11.73 -11.05
CA ASP A 60 10.80 -11.27 -12.36
C ASP A 60 9.38 -10.65 -12.29
N ASN A 61 8.55 -11.08 -11.34
CA ASN A 61 7.18 -10.55 -11.19
C ASN A 61 7.21 -9.12 -10.66
N LEU A 62 8.01 -8.85 -9.63
CA LEU A 62 8.15 -7.50 -9.07
C LEU A 62 8.80 -6.54 -10.06
N GLN A 63 9.80 -7.01 -10.82
CA GLN A 63 10.40 -6.20 -11.89
C GLN A 63 9.37 -5.85 -12.97
N SER A 64 8.53 -6.80 -13.37
CA SER A 64 7.41 -6.55 -14.30
C SER A 64 6.45 -5.50 -13.76
N MET A 65 6.08 -5.58 -12.48
CA MET A 65 5.19 -4.60 -11.85
C MET A 65 5.82 -3.20 -11.73
N LEU A 66 7.14 -3.11 -11.48
CA LEU A 66 7.91 -1.85 -11.46
C LEU A 66 7.99 -1.22 -12.85
N VAL A 67 8.10 -2.02 -13.91
CA VAL A 67 7.98 -1.53 -15.30
C VAL A 67 6.55 -1.10 -15.60
N GLY A 68 5.56 -1.75 -14.99
CA GLY A 68 4.14 -1.44 -15.10
C GLY A 68 3.45 -2.14 -16.28
N THR A 69 2.14 -2.29 -16.18
CA THR A 69 1.32 -3.09 -17.10
C THR A 69 -0.01 -2.40 -17.38
N ILE A 70 -0.50 -2.52 -18.62
CA ILE A 70 -1.84 -2.04 -18.98
C ILE A 70 -2.84 -3.15 -18.68
N MET A 71 -3.79 -2.87 -17.78
CA MET A 71 -4.87 -3.79 -17.43
C MET A 71 -6.22 -3.10 -17.58
N ARG A 72 -7.29 -3.87 -17.85
CA ARG A 72 -8.66 -3.35 -17.85
C ARG A 72 -9.18 -3.34 -16.42
N LYS A 73 -9.48 -2.15 -15.92
CA LYS A 73 -10.25 -1.98 -14.69
C LYS A 73 -11.73 -2.14 -15.00
N ILE A 74 -12.38 -3.06 -14.28
CA ILE A 74 -13.80 -3.36 -14.42
C ILE A 74 -14.54 -2.76 -13.21
N LYS A 75 -15.69 -2.13 -13.48
CA LYS A 75 -16.62 -1.68 -12.42
C LYS A 75 -18.02 -2.25 -12.60
N SER A 76 -18.37 -2.64 -13.82
CA SER A 76 -19.63 -3.28 -14.18
C SER A 76 -19.48 -3.95 -15.55
N ARG A 77 -20.49 -4.72 -15.98
CA ARG A 77 -20.54 -5.30 -17.34
C ARG A 77 -20.37 -4.25 -18.45
N THR A 78 -20.79 -3.00 -18.23
CA THR A 78 -20.69 -1.91 -19.22
C THR A 78 -19.48 -1.00 -19.00
N TRP A 79 -18.97 -0.88 -17.76
CA TRP A 79 -17.83 -0.02 -17.46
C TRP A 79 -16.54 -0.84 -17.38
N LYS A 80 -15.77 -0.76 -18.47
CA LYS A 80 -14.47 -1.44 -18.63
C LYS A 80 -13.49 -0.45 -19.23
N LYS A 81 -12.39 -0.15 -18.55
CA LYS A 81 -11.43 0.85 -19.03
C LYS A 81 -10.00 0.39 -18.82
N GLN A 82 -9.19 0.45 -19.88
CA GLN A 82 -7.75 0.23 -19.78
C GLN A 82 -7.10 1.32 -18.94
N ARG A 83 -6.25 0.90 -18.02
CA ARG A 83 -5.46 1.72 -17.12
C ARG A 83 -4.07 1.11 -17.03
N TYR A 84 -3.08 1.98 -16.98
CA TYR A 84 -1.70 1.59 -16.74
C TYR A 84 -1.48 1.56 -15.23
N PHE A 85 -1.11 0.40 -14.71
CA PHE A 85 -0.80 0.13 -13.32
C PHE A 85 0.70 -0.05 -13.16
N LYS A 86 1.27 0.46 -12.08
CA LYS A 86 2.70 0.41 -11.81
C LYS A 86 2.95 0.33 -10.31
N LEU A 87 3.80 -0.61 -9.89
CA LEU A 87 4.38 -0.62 -8.56
C LEU A 87 5.41 0.51 -8.49
N GLN A 88 5.34 1.34 -7.45
CA GLN A 88 6.32 2.38 -7.23
C GLN A 88 7.63 1.77 -6.69
N ASP A 89 8.71 2.53 -6.79
CA ASP A 89 10.05 2.07 -6.37
C ASP A 89 10.13 1.77 -4.86
N ASP A 90 9.16 2.26 -4.07
CA ASP A 90 8.97 1.94 -2.66
C ASP A 90 8.52 0.48 -2.41
N CYS A 91 8.17 -0.26 -3.47
CA CYS A 91 7.64 -1.63 -3.41
C CYS A 91 6.40 -1.79 -2.50
N MET A 92 5.69 -0.69 -2.26
CA MET A 92 4.59 -0.60 -1.28
C MET A 92 3.37 0.11 -1.84
N THR A 93 3.57 1.03 -2.78
CA THR A 93 2.50 1.80 -3.39
C THR A 93 2.23 1.30 -4.80
N ILE A 94 0.97 0.95 -5.07
CA ILE A 94 0.51 0.69 -6.44
C ILE A 94 -0.20 1.95 -6.94
N TRP A 95 0.32 2.47 -8.05
CA TRP A 95 -0.19 3.62 -8.74
C TRP A 95 -0.89 3.21 -10.02
N TYR A 96 -1.98 3.89 -10.39
CA TYR A 96 -2.60 3.73 -11.70
C TYR A 96 -3.16 5.03 -12.25
N LYS A 97 -3.10 5.18 -13.58
CA LYS A 97 -3.61 6.37 -14.28
C LYS A 97 -5.11 6.53 -14.03
N SER A 98 -5.58 7.76 -13.81
CA SER A 98 -7.00 8.08 -13.63
C SER A 98 -7.40 9.18 -14.60
N LYS A 99 -8.61 9.10 -15.14
CA LYS A 99 -9.20 10.16 -15.98
C LYS A 99 -10.27 10.94 -15.22
N LYS A 100 -10.23 10.94 -13.87
CA LYS A 100 -11.17 11.70 -13.04
C LYS A 100 -10.80 13.18 -13.10
N ALA A 101 -11.78 14.07 -13.28
CA ALA A 101 -11.54 15.51 -13.26
C ALA A 101 -10.84 15.93 -11.96
N GLY A 102 -9.68 16.57 -12.08
CA GLY A 102 -8.86 17.03 -10.95
C GLY A 102 -7.84 16.02 -10.41
N ASN A 103 -7.81 14.77 -10.88
CA ASN A 103 -6.75 13.83 -10.50
C ASN A 103 -6.34 12.91 -11.66
N SER A 104 -5.10 13.07 -12.14
CA SER A 104 -4.52 12.33 -13.27
C SER A 104 -4.16 10.88 -12.92
N HIS A 105 -4.20 10.53 -11.63
CA HIS A 105 -3.85 9.21 -11.15
C HIS A 105 -4.56 8.84 -9.84
N SER A 106 -4.37 7.61 -9.39
CA SER A 106 -4.88 7.11 -8.12
C SER A 106 -3.90 6.10 -7.58
N THR A 107 -3.77 6.03 -6.26
CA THR A 107 -2.85 5.15 -5.56
C THR A 107 -3.57 4.31 -4.52
N PHE A 108 -2.94 3.22 -4.10
CA PHE A 108 -3.28 2.47 -2.91
C PHE A 108 -2.02 1.79 -2.36
N SER A 109 -2.00 1.53 -1.06
CA SER A 109 -0.91 0.77 -0.43
C SER A 109 -1.19 -0.72 -0.55
N VAL A 110 -0.14 -1.53 -0.69
CA VAL A 110 -0.26 -3.00 -0.59
C VAL A 110 -0.81 -3.39 0.79
N SER A 111 -0.51 -2.63 1.84
CA SER A 111 -1.08 -2.85 3.19
C SER A 111 -2.60 -2.74 3.24
N ASP A 112 -3.20 -2.00 2.31
CA ASP A 112 -4.66 -1.84 2.23
C ASP A 112 -5.33 -3.10 1.63
N VAL A 113 -4.57 -3.96 0.96
CA VAL A 113 -5.06 -5.18 0.32
C VAL A 113 -5.17 -6.26 1.39
N GLU A 114 -6.37 -6.81 1.54
CA GLU A 114 -6.68 -7.89 2.46
C GLU A 114 -6.46 -9.25 1.82
N ALA A 115 -6.90 -9.39 0.58
CA ALA A 115 -6.84 -10.66 -0.15
C ALA A 115 -6.83 -10.43 -1.67
N ILE A 116 -6.37 -11.44 -2.40
CA ILE A 116 -6.47 -11.51 -3.86
C ILE A 116 -7.33 -12.70 -4.24
N ARG A 117 -8.40 -12.45 -4.99
CA ARG A 117 -9.27 -13.49 -5.56
C ARG A 117 -8.94 -13.69 -7.03
N GLU A 118 -8.74 -14.93 -7.45
CA GLU A 118 -8.38 -15.26 -8.84
C GLU A 118 -9.62 -15.65 -9.65
N GLY A 119 -9.63 -15.32 -10.93
CA GLY A 119 -10.73 -15.64 -11.82
C GLY A 119 -11.99 -14.82 -11.57
N HIS A 120 -13.14 -15.42 -11.84
CA HIS A 120 -14.46 -14.78 -11.77
C HIS A 120 -15.09 -14.86 -10.38
N GLN A 121 -14.29 -14.68 -9.33
CA GLN A 121 -14.73 -14.81 -7.94
C GLN A 121 -15.42 -13.57 -7.36
N SER A 122 -15.44 -12.45 -8.10
CA SER A 122 -16.28 -11.30 -7.76
C SER A 122 -17.53 -11.28 -8.63
N GLU A 123 -18.65 -10.74 -8.12
CA GLU A 123 -19.89 -10.62 -8.89
C GLU A 123 -19.69 -9.83 -10.20
N VAL A 124 -18.84 -8.79 -10.16
CA VAL A 124 -18.50 -7.98 -11.33
C VAL A 124 -17.76 -8.79 -12.39
N LEU A 125 -16.76 -9.58 -12.00
CA LEU A 125 -16.01 -10.42 -12.93
C LEU A 125 -16.86 -11.61 -13.43
N LEU A 126 -17.69 -12.20 -12.56
CA LEU A 126 -18.65 -13.23 -12.96
C LEU A 126 -19.64 -12.72 -14.00
N SER A 127 -20.08 -11.47 -13.88
CA SER A 127 -20.95 -10.82 -14.87
C SER A 127 -20.32 -10.62 -16.24
N ILE A 128 -19.01 -10.89 -16.43
CA ILE A 128 -18.29 -10.76 -17.71
C ILE A 128 -17.54 -12.05 -18.08
N ALA A 129 -17.89 -13.17 -17.45
CA ALA A 129 -17.19 -14.45 -17.63
C ALA A 129 -17.28 -15.01 -19.07
N ASP A 130 -18.31 -14.60 -19.82
CA ASP A 130 -18.49 -14.89 -21.24
C ASP A 130 -17.55 -14.09 -22.15
N GLU A 131 -17.00 -12.97 -21.67
CA GLU A 131 -16.16 -12.07 -22.46
C GLU A 131 -14.67 -12.26 -22.23
N PHE A 132 -14.26 -12.65 -21.02
CA PHE A 132 -12.85 -12.79 -20.65
C PHE A 132 -12.61 -14.11 -19.92
N PRO A 133 -11.55 -14.86 -20.27
CA PRO A 133 -11.23 -16.11 -19.59
C PRO A 133 -10.77 -15.86 -18.14
N ALA A 134 -11.03 -16.83 -17.27
CA ALA A 134 -10.80 -16.70 -15.83
C ALA A 134 -9.32 -16.50 -15.47
N ASP A 135 -8.41 -17.15 -16.21
CA ASP A 135 -6.97 -17.07 -16.00
C ASP A 135 -6.36 -15.67 -16.21
N ARG A 136 -7.10 -14.76 -16.86
CA ARG A 136 -6.73 -13.35 -17.04
C ARG A 136 -7.34 -12.40 -16.01
N CYS A 137 -8.21 -12.90 -15.14
CA CYS A 137 -9.04 -12.09 -14.26
C CYS A 137 -8.59 -12.25 -12.80
N PHE A 138 -8.59 -11.15 -12.05
CA PHE A 138 -8.38 -11.18 -10.61
C PHE A 138 -8.96 -9.94 -9.92
N THR A 139 -9.23 -10.06 -8.63
CA THR A 139 -9.80 -9.01 -7.79
C THR A 139 -8.89 -8.75 -6.60
N LEU A 140 -8.58 -7.48 -6.37
CA LEU A 140 -7.97 -7.02 -5.12
C LEU A 140 -9.07 -6.64 -4.14
N VAL A 141 -9.14 -7.35 -3.02
CA VAL A 141 -10.07 -7.09 -1.91
C VAL A 141 -9.35 -6.17 -0.93
N PHE A 142 -9.97 -5.05 -0.59
CA PHE A 142 -9.39 -4.06 0.32
C PHE A 142 -9.97 -4.19 1.72
N ARG A 143 -9.13 -3.91 2.74
CA ARG A 143 -9.57 -3.80 4.13
C ARG A 143 -10.58 -2.66 4.29
N GLY A 144 -11.60 -2.88 5.13
CA GLY A 144 -12.55 -1.85 5.53
C GLY A 144 -13.64 -1.54 4.50
N ARG A 145 -14.04 -0.26 4.39
CA ARG A 145 -15.22 0.16 3.58
C ARG A 145 -14.91 0.37 2.09
N ARG A 146 -13.68 0.11 1.65
CA ARG A 146 -13.28 0.33 0.26
C ARG A 146 -13.82 -0.80 -0.62
N GLY A 147 -14.37 -0.44 -1.77
CA GLY A 147 -14.84 -1.42 -2.75
C GLY A 147 -13.69 -2.17 -3.42
N ASN A 148 -13.95 -3.42 -3.79
CA ASN A 148 -13.03 -4.30 -4.49
C ASN A 148 -12.54 -3.66 -5.81
N LEU A 149 -11.34 -4.06 -6.25
CA LEU A 149 -10.77 -3.64 -7.53
C LEU A 149 -10.63 -4.85 -8.46
N ASP A 150 -11.55 -4.93 -9.43
CA ASP A 150 -11.60 -5.97 -10.44
C ASP A 150 -10.75 -5.62 -11.67
N LEU A 151 -9.86 -6.54 -12.04
CA LEU A 151 -8.87 -6.36 -13.09
C LEU A 151 -8.87 -7.51 -14.08
N VAL A 152 -8.62 -7.17 -15.35
CA VAL A 152 -8.38 -8.14 -16.43
C VAL A 152 -7.08 -7.77 -17.15
N ALA A 153 -6.09 -8.67 -17.12
CA ALA A 153 -4.80 -8.49 -17.79
C ALA A 153 -4.87 -8.80 -19.30
N GLU A 154 -3.83 -8.48 -20.06
CA GLU A 154 -3.79 -8.78 -21.50
C GLU A 154 -3.49 -10.27 -21.76
N SER A 155 -2.73 -10.91 -20.88
CA SER A 155 -2.45 -12.35 -20.92
C SER A 155 -2.58 -13.02 -19.55
N ALA A 156 -2.66 -14.35 -19.54
CA ALA A 156 -2.71 -15.14 -18.30
C ALA A 156 -1.39 -15.02 -17.52
N GLU A 157 -0.26 -14.91 -18.22
CA GLU A 157 1.06 -14.71 -17.64
C GLU A 157 1.15 -13.36 -16.93
N GLU A 158 0.62 -12.29 -17.52
CA GLU A 158 0.57 -10.98 -16.87
C GLU A 158 -0.31 -10.99 -15.62
N ALA A 159 -1.48 -11.63 -15.67
CA ALA A 159 -2.35 -11.78 -14.49
C ALA A 159 -1.62 -12.53 -13.37
N GLN A 160 -1.02 -13.67 -13.68
CA GLN A 160 -0.28 -14.49 -12.72
C GLN A 160 0.94 -13.77 -12.16
N SER A 161 1.67 -13.01 -12.98
CA SER A 161 2.79 -12.17 -12.54
C SER A 161 2.33 -11.15 -11.49
N TRP A 162 1.24 -10.42 -11.75
CA TRP A 162 0.69 -9.45 -10.80
C TRP A 162 0.16 -10.09 -9.52
N ILE A 163 -0.55 -11.23 -9.62
CA ILE A 163 -1.06 -11.96 -8.45
C ILE A 163 0.10 -12.40 -7.56
N ARG A 164 1.11 -13.06 -8.12
CA ARG A 164 2.29 -13.55 -7.38
C ARG A 164 3.08 -12.39 -6.78
N GLY A 165 3.27 -11.32 -7.55
CA GLY A 165 3.99 -10.14 -7.09
C GLY A 165 3.29 -9.48 -5.90
N ILE A 166 1.98 -9.25 -5.95
CA ILE A 166 1.23 -8.65 -4.83
C ILE A 166 1.20 -9.59 -3.62
N ARG A 167 0.96 -10.91 -3.80
CA ARG A 167 1.03 -11.88 -2.69
C ARG A 167 2.37 -11.86 -2.01
N LYS A 168 3.46 -11.82 -2.77
CA LYS A 168 4.80 -11.71 -2.22
C LYS A 168 5.02 -10.39 -1.46
N LEU A 169 4.47 -9.28 -1.93
CA LEU A 169 4.53 -8.02 -1.18
C LEU A 169 3.73 -8.09 0.13
N MET A 170 2.57 -8.76 0.13
CA MET A 170 1.77 -9.01 1.34
C MET A 170 2.49 -9.94 2.32
N GLU A 171 3.03 -11.06 1.84
CA GLU A 171 3.83 -11.99 2.64
C GLU A 171 5.08 -11.31 3.18
N ASN A 172 5.75 -10.48 2.38
CA ASN A 172 6.89 -9.69 2.86
C ASN A 172 6.46 -8.71 3.94
N LEU A 173 5.28 -8.10 3.86
CA LEU A 173 4.77 -7.21 4.91
C LEU A 173 4.42 -7.93 6.21
N GLU A 174 3.94 -9.17 6.11
CA GLU A 174 3.61 -10.01 7.25
C GLU A 174 4.86 -10.66 7.86
N ASN A 175 5.85 -11.02 7.03
CA ASN A 175 7.10 -11.66 7.44
C ASN A 175 8.24 -10.66 7.72
N MET A 176 8.04 -9.38 7.44
CA MET A 176 8.95 -8.31 7.87
C MET A 176 8.97 -8.31 9.40
N GLY A 177 9.99 -8.97 9.97
CA GLY A 177 10.35 -8.75 11.37
C GLY A 177 10.66 -7.26 11.57
N GLU A 178 10.34 -6.73 12.74
CA GLU A 178 10.53 -5.30 13.08
C GLU A 178 11.94 -4.75 12.83
N ARG A 179 12.94 -5.63 12.78
CA ARG A 179 14.30 -5.32 12.37
C ARG A 179 14.38 -4.68 10.98
N GLU A 180 13.54 -5.11 10.03
CA GLU A 180 13.43 -4.52 8.69
C GLU A 180 12.53 -3.27 8.67
N ARG A 181 11.65 -3.07 9.66
CA ARG A 181 10.88 -1.81 9.79
C ARG A 181 11.80 -0.63 10.15
N LEU A 182 12.90 -0.87 10.86
CA LEU A 182 13.87 0.14 11.29
C LEU A 182 15.00 0.46 10.31
N ASP A 183 15.55 -0.53 9.61
CA ASP A 183 16.50 -0.25 8.51
C ASP A 183 15.83 0.58 7.41
N HIS A 184 14.49 0.60 7.42
CA HIS A 184 13.66 1.44 6.61
C HIS A 184 13.27 2.77 7.27
N VAL A 185 13.56 3.07 8.55
CA VAL A 185 13.25 4.38 9.17
C VAL A 185 13.87 5.55 8.43
N PRO A 186 15.18 5.53 8.10
CA PRO A 186 15.73 6.53 7.21
C PRO A 186 15.08 6.53 5.82
N ARG A 187 14.76 5.35 5.24
CA ARG A 187 14.19 5.22 3.89
C ARG A 187 12.73 5.67 3.75
N TRP A 188 11.86 5.31 4.68
CA TRP A 188 10.44 5.71 4.64
C TRP A 188 10.29 7.18 5.05
N ILE A 189 11.17 7.71 5.93
CA ILE A 189 11.33 9.15 6.14
C ILE A 189 11.79 9.80 4.83
N SER A 190 12.79 9.27 4.14
CA SER A 190 13.19 9.77 2.81
C SER A 190 12.09 9.64 1.75
N ASP A 191 11.19 8.65 1.84
CA ASP A 191 10.05 8.52 0.93
C ASP A 191 8.98 9.58 1.22
N TRP A 192 8.74 9.93 2.49
CA TRP A 192 7.93 11.09 2.85
C TRP A 192 8.59 12.39 2.45
N PHE A 193 9.91 12.51 2.60
CA PHE A 193 10.70 13.63 2.10
C PHE A 193 10.47 13.81 0.61
N ARG A 194 10.64 12.74 -0.18
CA ARG A 194 10.42 12.75 -1.65
C ARG A 194 8.97 13.00 -2.05
N LYS A 195 7.99 12.54 -1.26
CA LYS A 195 6.56 12.82 -1.50
C LYS A 195 6.19 14.26 -1.19
N ALA A 196 6.89 14.87 -0.24
CA ALA A 196 6.67 16.24 0.20
C ALA A 196 7.42 17.27 -0.66
N ASP A 197 8.62 16.93 -1.13
CA ASP A 197 9.45 17.69 -2.08
C ASP A 197 8.79 17.69 -3.48
N LYS A 198 7.82 18.59 -3.68
CA LYS A 198 7.02 18.65 -4.92
C LYS A 198 7.79 19.30 -6.06
N ASN A 199 8.76 20.17 -5.74
CA ASN A 199 9.59 20.85 -6.72
C ASN A 199 10.87 20.07 -7.07
N ASN A 200 11.16 18.96 -6.37
CA ASN A 200 12.35 18.11 -6.51
C ASN A 200 13.65 18.90 -6.37
N ASP A 201 13.68 19.90 -5.48
CA ASP A 201 14.89 20.69 -5.22
C ASP A 201 15.80 20.07 -4.15
N GLY A 202 15.39 18.93 -3.57
CA GLY A 202 16.14 18.22 -2.53
C GLY A 202 16.05 18.91 -1.17
N ARG A 203 15.10 19.83 -0.99
CA ARG A 203 14.87 20.60 0.24
C ARG A 203 13.36 20.68 0.49
N MET A 204 12.97 20.86 1.75
CA MET A 204 11.55 21.01 2.09
C MET A 204 11.27 22.38 2.69
N ASN A 205 10.45 23.17 2.01
CA ASN A 205 9.95 24.42 2.59
C ASN A 205 8.76 24.14 3.53
N PHE A 206 8.40 25.12 4.37
CA PHE A 206 7.33 24.94 5.35
C PHE A 206 5.95 24.63 4.73
N ARG A 207 5.69 25.07 3.49
CA ARG A 207 4.43 24.76 2.79
C ARG A 207 4.34 23.29 2.45
N GLU A 208 5.44 22.67 2.04
CA GLU A 208 5.54 21.24 1.76
C GLU A 208 5.43 20.41 3.03
N VAL A 209 6.05 20.84 4.12
CA VAL A 209 5.88 20.22 5.45
C VAL A 209 4.42 20.25 5.90
N ARG A 210 3.70 21.36 5.70
CA ARG A 210 2.27 21.45 6.01
C ARG A 210 1.43 20.49 5.16
N ASP A 211 1.75 20.35 3.89
CA ASP A 211 1.04 19.43 3.00
C ASP A 211 1.35 17.95 3.37
N LEU A 212 2.58 17.67 3.80
CA LEU A 212 3.00 16.37 4.32
C LEU A 212 2.22 16.00 5.58
N LEU A 213 2.12 16.90 6.56
CA LEU A 213 1.35 16.65 7.80
C LEU A 213 -0.11 16.28 7.49
N LYS A 214 -0.72 16.96 6.52
CA LYS A 214 -2.07 16.62 6.04
C LYS A 214 -2.12 15.25 5.35
N MET A 215 -1.10 14.90 4.58
CA MET A 215 -1.00 13.59 3.91
C MET A 215 -0.83 12.45 4.91
N MET A 216 -0.11 12.69 6.01
CA MET A 216 0.05 11.76 7.13
C MET A 216 -1.18 11.72 8.06
N ASN A 217 -2.22 12.51 7.77
CA ASN A 217 -3.41 12.63 8.60
C ASN A 217 -3.10 13.08 10.05
N VAL A 218 -2.07 13.91 10.21
CA VAL A 218 -1.69 14.52 11.50
C VAL A 218 -2.38 15.88 11.61
N ASP A 219 -3.34 16.00 12.53
CA ASP A 219 -3.99 17.28 12.85
C ASP A 219 -3.12 18.05 13.85
N MET A 220 -2.47 19.11 13.38
CA MET A 220 -1.50 19.88 14.17
C MET A 220 -1.68 21.39 13.94
N ASN A 221 -1.57 22.16 15.02
CA ASN A 221 -1.57 23.62 14.96
C ASN A 221 -0.39 24.13 14.11
N GLU A 222 -0.68 24.99 13.12
CA GLU A 222 0.31 25.57 12.21
C GLU A 222 1.44 26.30 12.95
N HIS A 223 1.15 26.95 14.08
CA HIS A 223 2.16 27.58 14.92
C HIS A 223 3.12 26.57 15.58
N HIS A 224 2.61 25.39 15.96
CA HIS A 224 3.43 24.34 16.55
C HIS A 224 4.30 23.66 15.49
N ALA A 225 3.72 23.35 14.32
CA ALA A 225 4.46 22.82 13.18
C ALA A 225 5.58 23.78 12.75
N HIS A 226 5.32 25.09 12.69
CA HIS A 226 6.33 26.09 12.34
C HIS A 226 7.44 26.17 13.38
N ARG A 227 7.12 26.04 14.68
CA ARG A 227 8.14 25.97 15.72
C ARG A 227 9.05 24.77 15.56
N LEU A 228 8.48 23.58 15.33
CA LEU A 228 9.26 22.36 15.11
C LEU A 228 10.14 22.48 13.85
N PHE A 229 9.59 23.05 12.78
CA PHE A 229 10.34 23.34 11.55
C PHE A 229 11.55 24.24 11.82
N THR A 230 11.35 25.37 12.52
CA THR A 230 12.45 26.29 12.85
C THR A 230 13.48 25.67 13.80
N MET A 231 13.05 24.79 14.71
CA MET A 231 13.97 24.05 15.59
C MET A 231 14.81 23.02 14.82
N ALA A 232 14.28 22.48 13.72
CA ALA A 232 14.95 21.48 12.90
C ALA A 232 15.92 22.10 11.87
N ASP A 233 15.59 23.28 11.34
CA ASP A 233 16.41 24.08 10.39
C ASP A 233 17.66 24.66 11.08
N ARG A 234 18.64 23.79 11.34
CA ARG A 234 19.92 24.15 11.97
C ARG A 234 20.79 25.00 11.04
N SER A 235 20.65 24.80 9.74
CA SER A 235 21.31 25.55 8.67
C SER A 235 20.73 26.96 8.51
N GLN A 236 19.56 27.24 9.09
CA GLN A 236 18.81 28.49 8.95
C GLN A 236 18.55 28.85 7.48
N SER A 237 18.37 27.84 6.65
CA SER A 237 18.20 27.99 5.21
C SER A 237 16.76 28.39 4.83
N GLY A 238 15.81 28.31 5.77
CA GLY A 238 14.38 28.44 5.51
C GLY A 238 13.78 27.20 4.86
N THR A 239 14.54 26.12 4.78
CA THR A 239 14.18 24.80 4.23
C THR A 239 14.79 23.69 5.09
N LEU A 240 14.23 22.48 5.04
CA LEU A 240 14.83 21.31 5.68
C LEU A 240 15.56 20.46 4.65
N GLU A 241 16.86 20.29 4.84
CA GLU A 241 17.67 19.27 4.14
C GLU A 241 17.42 17.87 4.75
N ASP A 242 17.94 16.80 4.14
CA ASP A 242 17.64 15.41 4.54
C ASP A 242 17.81 15.15 6.06
N ASP A 243 18.97 15.53 6.63
CA ASP A 243 19.28 15.32 8.05
C ASP A 243 18.40 16.19 8.97
N GLU A 244 18.06 17.40 8.54
CA GLU A 244 17.20 18.33 9.26
C GLU A 244 15.74 17.86 9.22
N PHE A 245 15.31 17.23 8.13
CA PHE A 245 13.99 16.63 8.05
C PHE A 245 13.87 15.39 8.94
N VAL A 246 14.92 14.56 9.02
CA VAL A 246 14.94 13.46 9.99
C VAL A 246 14.81 14.01 11.42
N LEU A 247 15.50 15.11 11.73
CA LEU A 247 15.38 15.78 13.02
C LEU A 247 13.96 16.33 13.26
N PHE A 248 13.38 17.01 12.27
CA PHE A 248 11.99 17.47 12.31
C PHE A 248 11.02 16.33 12.58
N TYR A 249 11.16 15.22 11.86
CA TYR A 249 10.31 14.05 12.01
C TYR A 249 10.44 13.44 13.41
N LYS A 250 11.67 13.31 13.93
CA LYS A 250 11.91 12.81 15.28
C LYS A 250 11.25 13.67 16.35
N MET A 251 11.30 15.00 16.21
CA MET A 251 10.60 15.91 17.12
C MET A 251 9.08 15.86 16.95
N LEU A 252 8.59 15.67 15.73
CA LEU A 252 7.16 15.54 15.43
C LEU A 252 6.55 14.29 16.06
N THR A 253 7.29 13.18 16.03
CA THR A 253 6.82 11.87 16.48
C THR A 253 7.32 11.49 17.87
N GLN A 254 7.93 12.45 18.57
CA GLN A 254 8.44 12.26 19.91
C GLN A 254 7.27 11.95 20.86
N ARG A 255 7.29 10.74 21.41
CA ARG A 255 6.32 10.27 22.40
C ARG A 255 6.83 10.56 23.79
N GLU A 256 6.64 11.79 24.26
CA GLU A 256 7.04 12.24 25.62
C GLU A 256 6.43 11.36 26.72
N ASP A 257 5.24 10.81 26.49
CA ASP A 257 4.62 9.85 27.38
C ASP A 257 5.42 8.54 27.49
N VAL A 258 5.88 8.00 26.36
CA VAL A 258 6.71 6.79 26.31
C VAL A 258 8.13 7.06 26.81
N LEU A 259 8.69 8.24 26.49
CA LEU A 259 10.00 8.67 26.99
C LEU A 259 10.02 8.77 28.52
N ARG A 260 8.96 9.26 29.14
CA ARG A 260 8.86 9.28 30.61
C ARG A 260 8.84 7.87 31.20
N VAL A 261 8.15 6.93 30.57
CA VAL A 261 8.17 5.52 31.01
C VAL A 261 9.58 4.95 30.85
N PHE A 262 10.23 5.16 29.71
CA PHE A 262 11.61 4.72 29.49
C PHE A 262 12.57 5.28 30.57
N GLN A 263 12.50 6.59 30.83
CA GLN A 263 13.32 7.27 31.83
C GLN A 263 12.99 6.87 33.27
N GLN A 264 11.80 6.35 33.54
CA GLN A 264 11.44 5.85 34.87
C GLN A 264 12.25 4.60 35.24
N TYR A 265 12.57 3.76 34.24
CA TYR A 265 13.33 2.52 34.44
C TYR A 265 14.81 2.66 34.07
N SER A 266 15.17 3.63 33.22
CA SER A 266 16.56 3.89 32.82
C SER A 266 17.33 4.67 33.89
N LEU A 267 18.35 4.04 34.47
CA LEU A 267 19.21 4.66 35.49
C LEU A 267 20.09 5.79 34.95
N ASP A 268 20.59 5.66 33.71
CA ASP A 268 21.44 6.66 33.05
C ASP A 268 20.63 7.69 32.22
N GLY A 269 19.33 7.45 32.06
CA GLY A 269 18.40 8.25 31.25
C GLY A 269 18.63 8.14 29.75
N GLN A 270 19.50 7.24 29.29
CA GLN A 270 19.89 7.07 27.89
C GLN A 270 19.62 5.65 27.37
N THR A 271 19.84 4.63 28.20
CA THR A 271 19.68 3.22 27.87
C THR A 271 19.00 2.47 29.01
N LEU A 272 18.27 1.41 28.69
CA LEU A 272 17.87 0.40 29.65
C LEU A 272 18.92 -0.70 29.61
N SER A 273 19.66 -0.89 30.71
CA SER A 273 20.47 -2.09 30.86
C SER A 273 19.57 -3.33 30.90
N GLN A 274 20.13 -4.53 30.74
CA GLN A 274 19.38 -5.77 30.92
C GLN A 274 18.59 -5.78 32.24
N SER A 275 19.19 -5.35 33.35
CA SER A 275 18.51 -5.27 34.66
C SER A 275 17.35 -4.27 34.66
N ASP A 276 17.54 -3.09 34.03
CA ASP A 276 16.49 -2.07 33.96
C ASP A 276 15.29 -2.58 33.13
N LEU A 277 15.58 -3.31 32.05
CA LEU A 277 14.55 -3.93 31.22
C LEU A 277 13.82 -5.04 31.97
N GLU A 278 14.52 -5.85 32.77
CA GLU A 278 13.89 -6.85 33.63
C GLU A 278 12.90 -6.23 34.62
N ASP A 279 13.27 -5.12 35.25
CA ASP A 279 12.40 -4.40 36.17
C ASP A 279 11.19 -3.80 35.43
N PHE A 280 11.38 -3.26 34.23
CA PHE A 280 10.28 -2.80 33.38
C PHE A 280 9.30 -3.93 33.00
N LEU A 281 9.81 -5.11 32.63
CA LEU A 281 8.96 -6.24 32.25
C LEU A 281 8.20 -6.80 33.46
N ARG A 282 8.86 -6.87 34.62
CA ARG A 282 8.25 -7.38 35.87
C ARG A 282 7.22 -6.41 36.43
N ASP A 283 7.57 -5.14 36.59
CA ASP A 283 6.76 -4.17 37.32
C ASP A 283 5.84 -3.37 36.38
N GLY A 284 6.32 -3.08 35.17
CA GLY A 284 5.60 -2.32 34.15
C GLY A 284 4.66 -3.17 33.29
N GLN A 285 5.14 -4.32 32.79
CA GLN A 285 4.35 -5.23 31.95
C GLN A 285 3.68 -6.37 32.72
N LEU A 286 4.02 -6.53 34.00
CA LEU A 286 3.49 -7.60 34.87
C LEU A 286 3.78 -9.00 34.30
N GLU A 287 4.92 -9.16 33.64
CA GLU A 287 5.38 -10.46 33.16
C GLU A 287 5.84 -11.35 34.33
N GLY A 288 5.57 -12.65 34.20
CA GLY A 288 5.83 -13.66 35.24
C GLY A 288 7.29 -14.10 35.32
N ASP A 289 7.53 -15.32 35.83
CA ASP A 289 8.89 -15.85 35.98
C ASP A 289 9.57 -16.13 34.62
N ASP A 290 10.91 -15.96 34.56
CA ASP A 290 11.81 -16.00 33.37
C ASP A 290 12.09 -14.66 32.65
N VAL A 291 11.94 -13.54 33.37
CA VAL A 291 12.18 -12.19 32.82
C VAL A 291 13.62 -11.99 32.34
N GLN A 292 14.61 -12.64 32.95
CA GLN A 292 16.03 -12.43 32.65
C GLN A 292 16.41 -12.90 31.23
N GLN A 293 16.02 -14.12 30.86
CA GLN A 293 16.27 -14.66 29.52
C GLN A 293 15.41 -13.92 28.48
N HIS A 294 14.19 -13.54 28.87
CA HIS A 294 13.30 -12.78 28.02
C HIS A 294 13.88 -11.40 27.69
N ALA A 295 14.36 -10.64 28.68
CA ALA A 295 14.97 -9.33 28.50
C ALA A 295 16.17 -9.39 27.53
N GLU A 296 17.06 -10.37 27.69
CA GLU A 296 18.20 -10.54 26.78
C GLU A 296 17.74 -10.84 25.35
N ALA A 297 16.76 -11.73 25.17
CA ALA A 297 16.20 -12.04 23.86
C ALA A 297 15.54 -10.82 23.19
N LEU A 298 14.82 -10.00 23.97
CA LEU A 298 14.22 -8.76 23.48
C LEU A 298 15.29 -7.76 23.04
N ILE A 299 16.36 -7.58 23.80
CA ILE A 299 17.48 -6.69 23.43
C ILE A 299 18.09 -7.14 22.11
N GLN A 300 18.44 -8.42 21.99
CA GLN A 300 19.07 -8.94 20.77
C GLN A 300 18.16 -8.85 19.53
N ARG A 301 16.84 -8.88 19.74
CA ARG A 301 15.85 -8.82 18.66
C ARG A 301 15.50 -7.40 18.24
N TYR A 302 15.26 -6.50 19.20
CA TYR A 302 14.65 -5.20 18.96
C TYR A 302 15.61 -4.02 18.98
N GLU A 303 16.81 -4.17 19.56
CA GLU A 303 17.78 -3.07 19.55
C GLU A 303 18.30 -2.79 18.12
N PRO A 304 18.29 -1.55 17.62
CA PRO A 304 18.92 -1.23 16.34
C PRO A 304 20.45 -1.23 16.38
N SER A 305 21.05 -0.71 17.46
CA SER A 305 22.49 -0.46 17.52
C SER A 305 23.26 -1.72 17.89
N ASP A 306 24.13 -2.20 16.98
CA ASP A 306 25.00 -3.34 17.26
C ASP A 306 25.95 -3.09 18.45
N THR A 307 26.36 -1.83 18.66
CA THR A 307 27.15 -1.44 19.84
C THR A 307 26.34 -1.58 21.12
N ALA A 308 25.07 -1.17 21.13
CA ALA A 308 24.20 -1.29 22.30
C ALA A 308 23.85 -2.75 22.59
N LYS A 309 23.62 -3.57 21.55
CA LYS A 309 23.48 -5.03 21.68
C LYS A 309 24.68 -5.69 22.33
N LEU A 310 25.89 -5.30 21.94
CA LEU A 310 27.12 -5.86 22.52
C LEU A 310 27.24 -5.53 24.01
N LEU A 311 26.71 -4.37 24.42
CA LEU A 311 26.66 -3.93 25.82
C LEU A 311 25.43 -4.46 26.58
N ASN A 312 24.61 -5.30 25.93
CA ASN A 312 23.34 -5.81 26.43
C ASN A 312 22.43 -4.70 27.00
N ALA A 313 22.28 -3.63 26.23
CA ALA A 313 21.47 -2.47 26.57
C ALA A 313 20.49 -2.14 25.44
N LEU A 314 19.30 -1.68 25.83
CA LEU A 314 18.23 -1.23 24.94
C LEU A 314 18.19 0.30 24.91
N THR A 315 18.34 0.88 23.73
CA THR A 315 18.17 2.32 23.51
C THR A 315 16.69 2.68 23.46
N PHE A 316 16.37 3.98 23.52
CA PHE A 316 14.98 4.44 23.36
C PHE A 316 14.35 3.99 22.03
N ASP A 317 15.13 3.97 20.95
CA ASP A 317 14.68 3.48 19.64
C ASP A 317 14.37 1.97 19.68
N GLY A 318 15.22 1.17 20.36
CA GLY A 318 14.95 -0.25 20.59
C GLY A 318 13.72 -0.51 21.49
N PHE A 319 13.51 0.34 22.49
CA PHE A 319 12.33 0.27 23.36
C PHE A 319 11.03 0.57 22.61
N LEU A 320 11.04 1.57 21.72
CA LEU A 320 9.90 1.85 20.83
C LEU A 320 9.59 0.69 19.89
N MET A 321 10.61 -0.03 19.42
CA MET A 321 10.39 -1.24 18.62
C MET A 321 9.75 -2.35 19.41
N TYR A 322 10.27 -2.62 20.61
CA TYR A 322 9.65 -3.60 21.48
C TYR A 322 8.17 -3.25 21.75
N LEU A 323 7.83 -2.00 22.07
CA LEU A 323 6.43 -1.62 22.31
C LEU A 323 5.54 -1.69 21.06
N GLY A 324 6.12 -1.58 19.86
CA GLY A 324 5.42 -1.76 18.59
C GLY A 324 5.23 -3.23 18.19
N SER A 325 5.91 -4.14 18.89
CA SER A 325 6.04 -5.54 18.51
C SER A 325 4.84 -6.39 18.89
N PRO A 326 4.68 -7.57 18.25
CA PRO A 326 3.74 -8.59 18.73
C PRO A 326 3.96 -8.96 20.20
N GLU A 327 5.20 -8.91 20.68
CA GLU A 327 5.58 -9.17 22.08
C GLU A 327 5.21 -8.00 23.01
N GLY A 328 5.15 -6.77 22.51
CA GLY A 328 4.60 -5.60 23.19
C GLY A 328 3.08 -5.43 23.01
N SER A 329 2.41 -6.39 22.37
CA SER A 329 0.99 -6.34 22.08
C SER A 329 0.17 -6.45 23.36
N ILE A 330 -0.90 -5.66 23.45
CA ILE A 330 -1.93 -5.83 24.48
C ILE A 330 -2.60 -7.21 24.41
N PHE A 331 -2.57 -7.86 23.25
CA PHE A 331 -3.09 -9.21 23.06
C PHE A 331 -2.00 -10.25 23.29
N ASN A 332 -2.28 -11.22 24.15
CA ASN A 332 -1.36 -12.34 24.39
C ASN A 332 -1.19 -13.18 23.11
N PRO A 333 0.03 -13.31 22.57
CA PRO A 333 0.28 -14.11 21.36
C PRO A 333 -0.19 -15.56 21.48
N ARG A 334 -0.17 -16.14 22.70
CA ARG A 334 -0.64 -17.52 22.95
C ARG A 334 -2.13 -17.72 22.66
N TRP A 335 -2.90 -16.63 22.56
CA TRP A 335 -4.34 -16.68 22.27
C TRP A 335 -4.66 -16.38 20.80
N GLN A 336 -3.65 -16.21 19.94
CA GLN A 336 -3.86 -16.08 18.49
C GLN A 336 -4.26 -17.42 17.86
N GLU A 337 -3.75 -18.53 18.39
CA GLU A 337 -4.13 -19.87 17.98
C GLU A 337 -5.33 -20.39 18.77
N ILE A 338 -5.87 -21.54 18.35
CA ILE A 338 -6.97 -22.21 19.07
C ILE A 338 -6.46 -22.67 20.44
N PHE A 339 -6.75 -21.88 21.47
CA PHE A 339 -6.34 -22.14 22.85
C PHE A 339 -7.44 -22.76 23.72
N GLN A 340 -8.70 -22.70 23.26
CA GLN A 340 -9.86 -23.23 23.98
C GLN A 340 -9.96 -24.74 23.78
N ASP A 341 -10.50 -25.45 24.78
CA ASP A 341 -10.85 -26.86 24.62
C ASP A 341 -11.96 -26.98 23.57
N MET A 342 -11.66 -27.56 22.41
CA MET A 342 -12.60 -27.76 21.30
C MET A 342 -13.32 -29.12 21.34
N SER A 343 -13.25 -29.85 22.45
CA SER A 343 -13.87 -31.18 22.62
C SER A 343 -15.19 -31.18 23.41
N GLN A 344 -15.63 -30.02 23.90
CA GLN A 344 -16.89 -29.88 24.63
C GLN A 344 -18.11 -29.99 23.70
N PRO A 345 -19.32 -30.22 24.23
CA PRO A 345 -20.55 -30.13 23.46
C PRO A 345 -20.77 -28.75 22.82
N LEU A 346 -21.42 -28.69 21.65
CA LEU A 346 -21.62 -27.45 20.90
C LEU A 346 -22.31 -26.34 21.70
N CYS A 347 -23.20 -26.69 22.62
CA CYS A 347 -23.92 -25.74 23.48
C CYS A 347 -23.04 -25.03 24.52
N HIS A 348 -21.77 -25.42 24.67
CA HIS A 348 -20.82 -24.77 25.58
C HIS A 348 -20.02 -23.64 24.91
N TYR A 349 -20.18 -23.42 23.60
CA TYR A 349 -19.46 -22.40 22.85
C TYR A 349 -20.37 -21.24 22.44
N PHE A 350 -19.81 -20.03 22.48
CA PHE A 350 -20.37 -18.91 21.74
C PHE A 350 -20.01 -19.06 20.26
N ILE A 351 -21.02 -19.08 19.39
CA ILE A 351 -20.85 -19.26 17.95
C ILE A 351 -21.09 -17.91 17.26
N SER A 352 -20.06 -17.40 16.60
CA SER A 352 -20.20 -16.22 15.73
C SER A 352 -21.26 -16.49 14.67
N SER A 353 -22.34 -15.71 14.72
CA SER A 353 -23.54 -15.96 13.93
C SER A 353 -23.94 -14.67 13.21
N SER A 354 -24.25 -14.77 11.91
CA SER A 354 -24.71 -13.64 11.10
C SER A 354 -26.20 -13.75 10.81
N HIS A 355 -26.89 -12.61 10.79
CA HIS A 355 -28.32 -12.50 10.50
C HIS A 355 -28.51 -11.74 9.19
N ASN A 356 -29.29 -12.30 8.27
CA ASN A 356 -29.50 -11.75 6.92
C ASN A 356 -28.19 -11.47 6.18
N THR A 357 -27.27 -12.43 6.19
CA THR A 357 -25.91 -12.34 5.62
C THR A 357 -25.86 -11.84 4.18
N TYR A 358 -26.92 -12.06 3.39
CA TYR A 358 -27.02 -11.59 2.01
C TYR A 358 -27.20 -10.07 1.88
N LEU A 359 -27.60 -9.36 2.93
CA LEU A 359 -27.85 -7.91 2.89
C LEU A 359 -26.57 -7.13 3.16
N MET A 360 -26.15 -6.33 2.18
CA MET A 360 -24.97 -5.46 2.30
C MET A 360 -25.31 -4.04 2.79
N GLU A 361 -26.60 -3.67 2.76
CA GLU A 361 -27.09 -2.33 3.07
C GLU A 361 -28.34 -2.38 3.98
N ASP A 362 -29.43 -1.70 3.61
CA ASP A 362 -30.61 -1.59 4.45
C ASP A 362 -31.55 -2.81 4.36
N GLN A 363 -32.37 -3.00 5.40
CA GLN A 363 -33.26 -4.16 5.54
C GLN A 363 -34.46 -4.17 4.57
N LEU A 364 -34.78 -3.06 3.91
CA LEU A 364 -36.02 -2.92 3.13
C LEU A 364 -35.77 -2.79 1.61
N ARG A 365 -34.68 -2.13 1.21
CA ARG A 365 -34.36 -1.77 -0.16
C ARG A 365 -32.95 -2.18 -0.59
N GLY A 366 -32.11 -2.63 0.37
CA GLY A 366 -30.75 -3.05 0.10
C GLY A 366 -30.70 -4.23 -0.85
N GLN A 367 -29.73 -4.22 -1.78
CA GLN A 367 -29.54 -5.33 -2.69
C GLN A 367 -28.96 -6.54 -1.94
N SER A 368 -29.42 -7.73 -2.34
CA SER A 368 -28.85 -8.99 -1.89
C SER A 368 -27.58 -9.30 -2.67
N SER A 369 -26.53 -9.75 -2.00
CA SER A 369 -25.24 -10.08 -2.61
C SER A 369 -24.67 -11.37 -2.02
N VAL A 370 -24.00 -12.15 -2.85
CA VAL A 370 -23.24 -13.34 -2.42
C VAL A 370 -22.00 -12.91 -1.61
N GLU A 371 -21.52 -11.68 -1.81
CA GLU A 371 -20.34 -11.13 -1.15
C GLU A 371 -20.47 -11.14 0.38
N GLY A 372 -21.67 -10.97 0.92
CA GLY A 372 -21.90 -11.00 2.36
C GLY A 372 -21.65 -12.35 3.01
N TYR A 373 -21.72 -13.46 2.26
CA TYR A 373 -21.35 -14.80 2.75
C TYR A 373 -19.85 -15.11 2.65
N ILE A 374 -19.11 -14.33 1.85
CA ILE A 374 -17.67 -14.54 1.62
C ILE A 374 -16.82 -13.72 2.60
N ARG A 375 -17.32 -12.54 2.99
CA ARG A 375 -16.72 -11.67 4.02
C ARG A 375 -17.02 -12.20 5.41
#